data_AF-A0A1S8B0G4-F1
#
_entry.id   AF-A0A1S8B0G4-F1
#
_cell.length_a   1.000
_cell.length_b   1.000
_cell.length_c   1.000
_cell.angle_alpha   90.00
_cell.angle_beta   90.00
_cell.angle_gamma   90.00
#
_symmetry.space_group_name_H-M   'P 1'
#
loop_
_entity.id
_entity.type
_entity.pdbx_description
1 polymer ?
#
loop_
_entity_poly.entity_id
_entity_poly.type
_entity_poly.pdbx_seq_one_letter_code
_entity_poly.pdbx_strand_id
1 'polypeptide(L)'
;MNVADAMTPREDVVTADLPGTRSDVLEYLQEQSFSSVPVVKPTDDGPEYRGLLSRERLIEEPDEDQLVMLMEEVPTTTAETGLADVARTMVEEGARRVPVVDGEFEGIVTVTDVIHAIATGDQATDGTVDAYASEDVNTTYEGTPLPVAERELSYANVPYTVALDDDGRMSGVLTEVDVLEVARIVEGEEETGDNFGDQDDDWSWEGIKAVGSRYLPTRDIEIPAGSIREFMSDDVVTVAADTSVQEAAQRMISNDIEQIPMVTGEDLVGIARDVDLLEALYE
;
A
#
# COMPACT_ATOMS: atom_id res chain seq x y z
N MET A 1 -20.09 16.87 -5.54
CA MET A 1 -19.78 16.59 -4.13
C MET A 1 -18.32 16.97 -3.88
N ASN A 2 -18.03 17.50 -2.70
CA ASN A 2 -16.70 17.94 -2.30
C ASN A 2 -16.05 16.91 -1.36
N VAL A 3 -14.78 17.12 -1.03
CA VAL A 3 -14.03 16.26 -0.10
C VAL A 3 -14.72 16.14 1.25
N ALA A 4 -15.27 17.23 1.78
CA ALA A 4 -15.97 17.24 3.07
C ALA A 4 -17.12 16.21 3.16
N ASP A 5 -17.76 15.89 2.03
CA ASP A 5 -18.90 14.99 1.99
C ASP A 5 -18.48 13.50 2.00
N ALA A 6 -17.22 13.20 1.66
CA ALA A 6 -16.72 11.84 1.43
C ALA A 6 -15.56 11.44 2.35
N MET A 7 -14.78 12.40 2.86
CA MET A 7 -13.61 12.12 3.68
C MET A 7 -13.96 11.43 5.00
N THR A 8 -13.00 10.68 5.55
CA THR A 8 -13.06 10.29 6.96
C THR A 8 -12.66 11.50 7.81
N PRO A 9 -13.57 12.04 8.65
CA PRO A 9 -13.27 13.22 9.44
C PRO A 9 -12.29 12.88 10.56
N ARG A 10 -11.49 13.84 10.99
CA ARG A 10 -10.43 13.63 11.99
C ARG A 10 -10.87 12.93 13.27
N GLU A 11 -12.11 13.14 13.72
CA GLU A 11 -12.61 12.46 14.93
C GLU A 11 -12.65 10.93 14.80
N ASP A 12 -12.72 10.44 13.56
CA ASP A 12 -12.72 9.02 13.20
C ASP A 12 -11.37 8.54 12.64
N VAL A 13 -10.40 9.46 12.44
CA VAL A 13 -9.06 9.13 11.94
C VAL A 13 -8.10 8.88 13.11
N VAL A 14 -7.52 7.69 13.15
CA VAL A 14 -6.39 7.40 14.04
C VAL A 14 -5.17 8.17 13.57
N THR A 15 -4.50 8.87 14.48
CA THR A 15 -3.30 9.69 14.19
C THR A 15 -2.17 9.36 15.16
N ALA A 16 -0.94 9.69 14.76
CA ALA A 16 0.26 9.56 15.58
C ALA A 16 0.87 10.93 15.88
N ASP A 17 1.27 11.16 17.12
CA ASP A 17 1.82 12.46 17.55
C ASP A 17 3.34 12.53 17.42
N LEU A 18 3.85 13.71 17.06
CA LEU A 18 5.28 14.04 17.19
C LEU A 18 5.60 14.77 18.50
N PRO A 19 6.72 14.42 19.17
CA PRO A 19 7.62 13.31 18.85
C PRO A 19 6.99 11.96 19.23
N GLY A 20 7.16 10.95 18.36
CA GLY A 20 6.67 9.59 18.57
C GLY A 20 7.65 8.55 18.04
N THR A 21 7.36 7.30 18.34
CA THR A 21 8.15 6.12 17.99
C THR A 21 7.35 5.16 17.11
N ARG A 22 8.06 4.27 16.43
CA ARG A 22 7.47 3.17 15.65
C ARG A 22 6.46 2.35 16.45
N SER A 23 6.76 2.06 17.71
CA SER A 23 5.88 1.29 18.59
C SER A 23 4.51 1.95 18.78
N ASP A 24 4.47 3.28 18.81
CA ASP A 24 3.22 4.04 18.97
C ASP A 24 2.26 3.83 17.78
N VAL A 25 2.79 3.57 16.58
CA VAL A 25 1.99 3.38 15.36
C VAL A 25 1.70 1.91 15.09
N LEU A 26 2.63 1.02 15.43
CA LEU A 26 2.43 -0.43 15.31
C LEU A 26 1.26 -0.93 16.15
N GLU A 27 0.95 -0.32 17.29
CA GLU A 27 -0.25 -0.64 18.08
C GLU A 27 -1.51 -0.45 17.22
N TYR A 28 -1.65 0.72 16.59
CA TYR A 28 -2.79 1.04 15.75
C TYR A 28 -2.88 0.18 14.48
N LEU A 29 -1.76 -0.02 13.78
CA LEU A 29 -1.73 -0.78 12.52
C LEU A 29 -1.90 -2.30 12.72
N GLN A 30 -1.71 -2.83 13.93
CA GLN A 30 -1.97 -4.24 14.24
C GLN A 30 -3.42 -4.50 14.64
N GLU A 31 -4.06 -3.53 15.29
CA GLU A 31 -5.43 -3.67 15.81
C GLU A 31 -6.50 -3.24 14.82
N GLN A 32 -6.14 -2.47 13.79
CA GLN A 32 -7.06 -1.85 12.85
C GLN A 32 -6.71 -2.20 11.39
N SER A 33 -7.69 -2.15 10.50
CA SER A 33 -7.54 -2.48 9.08
C SER A 33 -6.87 -1.39 8.23
N PHE A 34 -6.43 -0.28 8.82
CA PHE A 34 -5.87 0.84 8.06
C PHE A 34 -4.41 0.57 7.67
N SER A 35 -4.03 0.94 6.44
CA SER A 35 -2.71 0.69 5.85
C SER A 35 -1.72 1.85 6.03
N SER A 36 -2.16 2.97 6.59
CA SER A 36 -1.31 4.11 6.96
C SER A 36 -1.95 4.98 8.04
N VAL A 37 -1.13 5.74 8.77
CA VAL A 37 -1.55 6.63 9.85
C VAL A 37 -1.01 8.05 9.59
N PRO A 38 -1.85 9.10 9.61
CA PRO A 38 -1.39 10.48 9.61
C PRO A 38 -0.59 10.82 10.86
N VAL A 39 0.57 11.44 10.64
CA VAL A 39 1.45 11.95 11.67
C VAL A 39 1.17 13.44 11.85
N VAL A 40 0.88 13.84 13.07
CA VAL A 40 0.54 15.21 13.43
C VAL A 40 1.42 15.72 14.56
N LYS A 41 1.50 17.05 14.69
CA LYS A 41 2.14 17.71 15.82
C LYS A 41 1.08 18.49 16.58
N PRO A 42 0.82 18.16 17.86
CA PRO A 42 -0.09 18.93 18.69
C PRO A 42 0.40 20.38 18.85
N THR A 43 -0.47 21.36 18.58
CA THR A 43 -0.21 22.79 18.83
C THR A 43 -1.38 23.44 19.55
N ASP A 44 -1.20 24.67 20.05
CA ASP A 44 -2.26 25.45 20.70
C ASP A 44 -3.39 25.84 19.72
N ASP A 45 -3.10 25.89 18.41
CA ASP A 45 -4.01 26.27 17.34
C ASP A 45 -4.66 25.06 16.63
N GLY A 46 -4.41 23.83 17.13
CA GLY A 46 -4.84 22.57 16.51
C GLY A 46 -3.65 21.68 16.12
N PRO A 47 -3.85 20.39 15.79
CA PRO A 47 -2.78 19.54 15.31
C PRO A 47 -2.38 19.93 13.90
N GLU A 48 -1.08 20.13 13.74
CA GLU A 48 -0.47 20.43 12.46
C GLU A 48 -0.09 19.11 11.78
N TYR A 49 -0.57 18.88 10.56
CA TYR A 49 -0.20 17.71 9.77
C TYR A 49 1.30 17.74 9.41
N ARG A 50 1.97 16.58 9.48
CA ARG A 50 3.42 16.47 9.26
C ARG A 50 3.83 15.43 8.22
N GLY A 51 3.01 14.42 7.98
CA GLY A 51 3.29 13.36 7.01
C GLY A 51 2.35 12.17 7.19
N LEU A 52 2.43 11.20 6.30
CA LEU A 52 1.77 9.90 6.42
C LEU A 52 2.82 8.86 6.79
N LEU A 53 2.44 7.90 7.63
CA LEU A 53 3.25 6.73 7.89
C LEU A 53 2.53 5.48 7.38
N SER A 54 3.09 4.82 6.37
CA SER A 54 2.54 3.59 5.80
C SER A 54 3.02 2.35 6.56
N ARG A 55 2.21 1.28 6.55
CA ARG A 55 2.62 -0.03 7.08
C ARG A 55 3.83 -0.59 6.33
N GLU A 56 3.85 -0.38 5.02
CA GLU A 56 4.96 -0.72 4.13
C GLU A 56 6.27 -0.07 4.61
N ARG A 57 6.29 1.25 4.87
CA ARG A 57 7.50 1.92 5.38
C ARG A 57 8.01 1.35 6.68
N LEU A 58 7.12 0.97 7.60
CA LEU A 58 7.54 0.31 8.82
C LEU A 58 8.21 -1.03 8.50
N ILE A 59 7.68 -1.79 7.55
CA ILE A 59 8.22 -3.09 7.17
C ILE A 59 9.59 -2.90 6.48
N GLU A 60 9.72 -1.97 5.54
CA GLU A 60 10.96 -1.71 4.80
C GLU A 60 12.11 -1.15 5.65
N GLU A 61 11.80 -0.34 6.66
CA GLU A 61 12.78 0.25 7.58
C GLU A 61 12.56 -0.26 9.02
N PRO A 62 12.91 -1.52 9.30
CA PRO A 62 12.59 -2.15 10.59
C PRO A 62 13.48 -1.68 11.74
N ASP A 63 14.65 -1.11 11.42
CA ASP A 63 15.65 -0.61 12.36
C ASP A 63 15.46 0.87 12.73
N GLU A 64 14.61 1.60 12.00
CA GLU A 64 14.29 2.99 12.30
C GLU A 64 13.10 3.06 13.26
N ASP A 65 13.27 3.84 14.33
CA ASP A 65 12.30 3.98 15.41
C ASP A 65 11.64 5.37 15.42
N GLN A 66 12.29 6.38 14.84
CA GLN A 66 11.80 7.75 14.88
C GLN A 66 10.77 7.99 13.77
N LEU A 67 9.54 8.36 14.16
CA LEU A 67 8.45 8.63 13.20
C LEU A 67 8.81 9.72 12.17
N VAL A 68 9.59 10.72 12.58
CA VAL A 68 10.01 11.82 11.69
C VAL A 68 10.90 11.34 10.53
N MET A 69 11.60 10.21 10.70
CA MET A 69 12.46 9.61 9.67
C MET A 69 11.66 8.67 8.76
N LEU A 70 10.58 8.09 9.27
CA LEU A 70 9.76 7.10 8.57
C LEU A 70 8.58 7.72 7.81
N MET A 71 8.13 8.90 8.22
CA MET A 71 6.98 9.57 7.61
C MET A 71 7.31 10.06 6.20
N GLU A 72 6.31 10.00 5.34
CA GLU A 72 6.39 10.38 3.94
C GLU A 72 5.50 11.61 3.69
N GLU A 73 6.01 12.53 2.87
CA GLU A 73 5.24 13.66 2.39
C GLU A 73 4.35 13.20 1.24
N VAL A 74 3.06 13.52 1.33
CA VAL A 74 2.06 13.25 0.29
C VAL A 74 1.30 14.54 -0.05
N PRO A 75 0.68 14.65 -1.24
CA PRO A 75 -0.20 15.77 -1.55
C PRO A 75 -1.28 15.93 -0.49
N THR A 76 -1.63 17.19 -0.21
CA THR A 76 -2.74 17.53 0.70
C THR A 76 -3.83 18.29 -0.06
N THR A 77 -5.04 18.26 0.49
CA THR A 77 -6.20 18.96 -0.07
C THR A 77 -6.98 19.69 1.03
N THR A 78 -8.05 20.39 0.67
CA THR A 78 -8.97 21.03 1.63
C THR A 78 -10.37 20.44 1.53
N ALA A 79 -11.18 20.56 2.59
CA ALA A 79 -12.54 20.05 2.64
C ALA A 79 -13.46 20.61 1.52
N GLU A 80 -13.17 21.83 1.06
CA GLU A 80 -13.92 22.51 -0.01
C GLU A 80 -13.55 22.05 -1.43
N THR A 81 -12.46 21.28 -1.59
CA THR A 81 -12.00 20.84 -2.90
C THR A 81 -13.00 19.87 -3.53
N GLY A 82 -13.23 19.98 -4.84
CA GLY A 82 -14.11 19.07 -5.57
C GLY A 82 -13.53 17.66 -5.61
N LEU A 83 -14.36 16.63 -5.46
CA LEU A 83 -13.87 15.25 -5.41
C LEU A 83 -13.16 14.82 -6.71
N ALA A 84 -13.59 15.34 -7.87
CA ALA A 84 -12.94 15.09 -9.15
C ALA A 84 -11.52 15.70 -9.24
N ASP A 85 -11.28 16.85 -8.61
CA ASP A 85 -9.95 17.47 -8.58
C ASP A 85 -9.00 16.70 -7.65
N VAL A 86 -9.52 16.18 -6.53
CA VAL A 86 -8.75 15.26 -5.68
C VAL A 86 -8.48 13.94 -6.39
N ALA A 87 -9.47 13.37 -7.09
CA ALA A 87 -9.29 12.16 -7.88
C ALA A 87 -8.18 12.33 -8.93
N ARG A 88 -8.15 13.47 -9.64
CA ARG A 88 -7.05 13.81 -10.55
C ARG A 88 -5.70 13.85 -9.82
N THR A 89 -5.64 14.51 -8.67
CA THR A 89 -4.41 14.59 -7.86
C THR A 89 -3.92 13.21 -7.43
N MET A 90 -4.84 12.33 -7.00
CA MET A 90 -4.52 10.94 -6.60
C MET A 90 -3.89 10.16 -7.75
N VAL A 91 -4.43 10.28 -8.97
CA VAL A 91 -3.92 9.59 -10.16
C VAL A 91 -2.59 10.20 -10.63
N GLU A 92 -2.51 11.52 -10.78
CA GLU A 92 -1.33 12.21 -11.30
C GLU A 92 -0.11 12.10 -10.39
N GLU A 93 -0.31 12.10 -9.07
CA GLU A 93 0.77 12.02 -8.09
C GLU A 93 0.97 10.60 -7.51
N GLY A 94 0.17 9.62 -7.93
CA GLY A 94 0.24 8.25 -7.41
C GLY A 94 -0.11 8.13 -5.92
N ALA A 95 -0.89 9.07 -5.40
CA ALA A 95 -1.24 9.15 -3.98
C ALA A 95 -2.60 8.51 -3.71
N ARG A 96 -2.62 7.31 -3.12
CA ARG A 96 -3.88 6.60 -2.78
C ARG A 96 -4.65 7.24 -1.60
N ARG A 97 -3.98 8.10 -0.83
CA ARG A 97 -4.52 8.75 0.37
C ARG A 97 -4.04 10.20 0.42
N VAL A 98 -4.98 11.12 0.61
CA VAL A 98 -4.75 12.56 0.58
C VAL A 98 -5.25 13.15 1.90
N PRO A 99 -4.35 13.61 2.78
CA PRO A 99 -4.69 14.35 3.99
C PRO A 99 -5.47 15.63 3.67
N VAL A 100 -6.48 15.91 4.47
CA VAL A 100 -7.30 17.14 4.38
C VAL A 100 -6.82 18.13 5.44
N VAL A 101 -6.37 19.30 5.00
CA VAL A 101 -5.71 20.30 5.85
C VAL A 101 -6.19 21.70 5.47
N ASP A 102 -6.79 22.43 6.42
CA ASP A 102 -7.06 23.87 6.31
C ASP A 102 -6.61 24.59 7.59
N GLY A 103 -5.33 24.98 7.62
CA GLY A 103 -4.66 25.48 8.82
C GLY A 103 -4.33 24.39 9.84
N GLU A 104 -5.29 23.51 10.16
CA GLU A 104 -5.10 22.30 10.97
C GLU A 104 -5.46 21.03 10.20
N PHE A 105 -5.10 19.86 10.73
CA PHE A 105 -5.49 18.57 10.17
C PHE A 105 -6.99 18.31 10.42
N GLU A 106 -7.76 18.09 9.35
CA GLU A 106 -9.22 17.95 9.38
C GLU A 106 -9.71 16.52 9.09
N GLY A 107 -8.90 15.70 8.44
CA GLY A 107 -9.27 14.32 8.08
C GLY A 107 -8.42 13.76 6.96
N ILE A 108 -8.89 12.67 6.35
CA ILE A 108 -8.24 12.03 5.21
C ILE A 108 -9.27 11.58 4.18
N VAL A 109 -8.94 11.71 2.90
CA VAL A 109 -9.72 11.15 1.80
C VAL A 109 -8.86 10.14 1.04
N THR A 110 -9.44 9.01 0.70
CA THR A 110 -8.78 7.86 0.07
C THR A 110 -9.41 7.53 -1.27
N VAL A 111 -8.72 6.73 -2.09
CA VAL A 111 -9.30 6.17 -3.32
C VAL A 111 -10.61 5.43 -3.03
N THR A 112 -10.69 4.69 -1.93
CA THR A 112 -11.90 3.99 -1.50
C THR A 112 -13.08 4.93 -1.28
N ASP A 113 -12.87 6.12 -0.71
CA ASP A 113 -13.94 7.11 -0.51
C ASP A 113 -14.47 7.63 -1.86
N VAL A 114 -13.57 7.84 -2.83
CA VAL A 114 -13.94 8.26 -4.19
C VAL A 114 -14.70 7.15 -4.92
N ILE A 115 -14.23 5.91 -4.82
CA ILE A 115 -14.92 4.73 -5.38
C ILE A 115 -16.29 4.54 -4.74
N HIS A 116 -16.40 4.74 -3.44
CA HIS A 116 -17.68 4.67 -2.75
C HIS A 116 -18.67 5.71 -3.30
N ALA A 117 -18.22 6.96 -3.52
CA ALA A 117 -19.05 8.02 -4.11
C ALA A 117 -19.48 7.70 -5.56
N ILE A 118 -18.62 7.03 -6.34
CA ILE A 118 -18.97 6.52 -7.67
C ILE A 118 -20.02 5.40 -7.54
N ALA A 119 -19.79 4.43 -6.65
CA ALA A 119 -20.65 3.26 -6.47
C ALA A 119 -22.07 3.64 -6.03
N THR A 120 -22.21 4.61 -5.11
CA THR A 120 -23.51 5.14 -4.65
C THR A 120 -24.21 6.01 -5.70
N GLY A 121 -23.49 6.46 -6.73
CA GLY A 121 -23.98 7.37 -7.75
C GLY A 121 -24.04 8.84 -7.30
N ASP A 122 -23.39 9.17 -6.18
CA ASP A 122 -23.24 10.57 -5.72
C ASP A 122 -22.31 11.36 -6.64
N GLN A 123 -21.40 10.66 -7.32
CA GLN A 123 -20.65 11.16 -8.46
C GLN A 123 -21.06 10.39 -9.71
N ALA A 124 -21.67 11.10 -10.67
CA ALA A 124 -22.00 10.52 -11.94
C ALA A 124 -20.72 10.28 -12.77
N THR A 125 -20.57 9.08 -13.28
CA THR A 125 -19.54 8.71 -14.25
C THR A 125 -20.22 8.31 -15.55
N ASP A 126 -19.60 8.66 -16.67
CA ASP A 126 -19.98 8.17 -17.99
C ASP A 126 -18.90 7.17 -18.45
N GLY A 127 -19.31 6.16 -19.21
CA GLY A 127 -18.40 5.19 -19.81
C GLY A 127 -18.42 3.80 -19.15
N THR A 128 -17.56 2.96 -19.69
CA THR A 128 -17.43 1.53 -19.39
C THR A 128 -16.01 1.22 -18.95
N VAL A 129 -15.85 0.08 -18.26
CA VAL A 129 -14.58 -0.34 -17.66
C VAL A 129 -13.44 -0.38 -18.69
N ASP A 130 -13.71 -0.83 -19.91
CA ASP A 130 -12.71 -0.92 -20.99
C ASP A 130 -12.07 0.42 -21.39
N ALA A 131 -12.70 1.55 -21.09
CA ALA A 131 -12.14 2.87 -21.37
C ALA A 131 -10.99 3.22 -20.42
N TYR A 132 -10.97 2.67 -19.21
CA TYR A 132 -10.03 3.02 -18.13
C TYR A 132 -9.18 1.82 -17.65
N ALA A 133 -9.60 0.59 -17.96
CA ALA A 133 -8.88 -0.62 -17.60
C ALA A 133 -7.58 -0.77 -18.41
N SER A 134 -6.57 -1.37 -17.80
CA SER A 134 -5.34 -1.77 -18.49
C SER A 134 -5.55 -3.08 -19.25
N GLU A 135 -5.10 -3.13 -20.51
CA GLU A 135 -4.97 -4.39 -21.27
C GLU A 135 -3.73 -5.19 -20.85
N ASP A 136 -2.72 -4.51 -20.28
CA ASP A 136 -1.52 -5.14 -19.73
C ASP A 136 -1.84 -5.69 -18.34
N VAL A 137 -1.89 -7.02 -18.23
CA VAL A 137 -2.19 -7.72 -16.98
C VAL A 137 -0.93 -8.41 -16.46
N ASN A 138 -0.54 -8.10 -15.23
CA ASN A 138 0.48 -8.85 -14.52
C ASN A 138 -0.05 -10.23 -14.13
N THR A 139 0.67 -11.28 -14.52
CA THR A 139 0.26 -12.67 -14.31
C THR A 139 1.41 -13.51 -13.79
N THR A 140 1.13 -14.50 -12.95
CA THR A 140 2.11 -15.50 -12.52
C THR A 140 1.48 -16.88 -12.44
N TYR A 141 2.30 -17.93 -12.47
CA TYR A 141 1.82 -19.30 -12.36
C TYR A 141 1.37 -19.61 -10.92
N GLU A 142 0.26 -20.32 -10.74
CA GLU A 142 -0.28 -20.63 -9.41
C GLU A 142 0.68 -21.45 -8.52
N GLY A 143 1.62 -22.18 -9.13
CA GLY A 143 2.66 -22.93 -8.43
C GLY A 143 3.92 -22.13 -8.10
N THR A 144 3.99 -20.83 -8.46
CA THR A 144 5.14 -19.97 -8.16
C THR A 144 5.34 -19.89 -6.64
N PRO A 145 6.57 -20.05 -6.10
CA PRO A 145 6.83 -19.82 -4.68
C PRO A 145 6.52 -18.37 -4.29
N LEU A 146 5.83 -18.15 -3.17
CA LEU A 146 5.40 -16.83 -2.71
C LEU A 146 6.53 -15.78 -2.65
N PRO A 147 7.77 -16.09 -2.20
CA PRO A 147 8.87 -15.12 -2.22
C PRO A 147 9.30 -14.71 -3.63
N VAL A 148 9.07 -15.57 -4.63
CA VAL A 148 9.33 -15.23 -6.03
C VAL A 148 8.22 -14.33 -6.55
N ALA A 149 6.95 -14.65 -6.25
CA ALA A 149 5.81 -13.83 -6.65
C ALA A 149 5.88 -12.42 -6.03
N GLU A 150 6.25 -12.29 -4.76
CA GLU A 150 6.46 -10.97 -4.13
C GLU A 150 7.53 -10.15 -4.86
N ARG A 151 8.65 -10.77 -5.25
CA ARG A 151 9.66 -10.10 -6.08
C ARG A 151 9.13 -9.74 -7.46
N GLU A 152 8.31 -10.57 -8.08
CA GLU A 152 7.65 -10.28 -9.36
C GLU A 152 6.73 -9.05 -9.24
N LEU A 153 5.90 -8.97 -8.20
CA LEU A 153 5.06 -7.80 -7.90
C LEU A 153 5.92 -6.52 -7.76
N SER A 154 6.96 -6.60 -6.93
CA SER A 154 7.90 -5.49 -6.70
C SER A 154 8.54 -5.00 -7.99
N TYR A 155 9.05 -5.91 -8.85
CA TYR A 155 9.67 -5.51 -10.12
C TYR A 155 8.67 -5.04 -11.18
N ALA A 156 7.45 -5.59 -11.16
CA ALA A 156 6.38 -5.16 -12.05
C ALA A 156 5.77 -3.81 -11.61
N ASN A 157 6.04 -3.37 -10.37
CA ASN A 157 5.51 -2.15 -9.78
C ASN A 157 3.97 -2.11 -9.83
N VAL A 158 3.35 -3.24 -9.47
CA VAL A 158 1.89 -3.41 -9.39
C VAL A 158 1.52 -4.20 -8.13
N PRO A 159 0.39 -3.88 -7.47
CA PRO A 159 0.04 -4.47 -6.18
C PRO A 159 -0.67 -5.82 -6.27
N TYR A 160 -0.69 -6.44 -7.46
CA TYR A 160 -1.41 -7.68 -7.72
C TYR A 160 -0.75 -8.51 -8.83
N THR A 161 -1.10 -9.80 -8.83
CA THR A 161 -0.88 -10.70 -9.95
C THR A 161 -2.12 -11.58 -10.14
N VAL A 162 -2.53 -11.78 -11.39
CA VAL A 162 -3.55 -12.77 -11.73
C VAL A 162 -2.86 -14.13 -11.88
N ALA A 163 -3.26 -15.09 -11.04
CA ALA A 163 -2.69 -16.43 -11.05
C ALA A 163 -3.24 -17.23 -12.23
N LEU A 164 -2.37 -17.98 -12.91
CA LEU A 164 -2.71 -18.86 -14.02
C LEU A 164 -2.47 -20.32 -13.66
N ASP A 165 -3.39 -21.20 -14.06
CA ASP A 165 -3.26 -22.65 -13.93
C ASP A 165 -2.39 -23.29 -15.03
N ASP A 166 -2.28 -24.63 -15.01
CA ASP A 166 -1.54 -25.42 -16.00
C ASP A 166 -2.09 -25.30 -17.44
N ASP A 167 -3.35 -24.90 -17.61
CA ASP A 167 -3.99 -24.67 -18.91
C ASP A 167 -3.85 -23.20 -19.37
N GLY A 168 -3.25 -22.33 -18.56
CA GLY A 168 -3.12 -20.89 -18.81
C GLY A 168 -4.42 -20.12 -18.56
N ARG A 169 -5.35 -20.68 -17.79
CA ARG A 169 -6.58 -20.01 -17.37
C ARG A 169 -6.38 -19.34 -16.03
N MET A 170 -7.15 -18.29 -15.79
CA MET A 170 -7.19 -17.63 -14.48
C MET A 170 -7.64 -18.60 -13.40
N SER A 171 -6.84 -18.75 -12.35
CA SER A 171 -7.15 -19.60 -11.20
C SER A 171 -7.25 -18.85 -9.88
N GLY A 172 -6.76 -17.61 -9.81
CA GLY A 172 -6.84 -16.78 -8.60
C GLY A 172 -6.29 -15.38 -8.81
N VAL A 173 -6.33 -14.57 -7.75
CA VAL A 173 -5.63 -13.27 -7.66
C VAL A 173 -4.85 -13.24 -6.36
N LEU A 174 -3.58 -12.83 -6.43
CA LEU A 174 -2.73 -12.58 -5.28
C LEU A 174 -2.38 -11.09 -5.25
N THR A 175 -2.44 -10.48 -4.09
CA THR A 175 -2.16 -9.07 -3.83
C THR A 175 -1.02 -8.90 -2.84
N GLU A 176 -0.45 -7.70 -2.74
CA GLU A 176 0.50 -7.39 -1.67
C GLU A 176 -0.09 -7.58 -0.28
N VAL A 177 -1.39 -7.31 -0.10
CA VAL A 177 -2.08 -7.52 1.18
C VAL A 177 -1.99 -8.99 1.60
N ASP A 178 -2.24 -9.92 0.68
CA ASP A 178 -2.15 -11.36 0.95
C ASP A 178 -0.73 -11.78 1.37
N VAL A 179 0.30 -11.19 0.74
CA VAL A 179 1.71 -11.43 1.09
C VAL A 179 2.03 -10.90 2.50
N LEU A 180 1.59 -9.68 2.80
CA LEU A 180 1.82 -9.00 4.08
C LEU A 180 1.11 -9.69 5.25
N GLU A 181 -0.03 -10.33 5.02
CA GLU A 181 -0.76 -11.07 6.07
C GLU A 181 0.01 -12.30 6.57
N VAL A 182 0.80 -12.94 5.70
CA VAL A 182 1.54 -14.16 6.05
C VAL A 182 3.02 -13.93 6.36
N ALA A 183 3.54 -12.75 6.02
CA ALA A 183 4.89 -12.32 6.32
C ALA A 183 5.12 -12.22 7.85
N ARG A 184 6.29 -12.66 8.32
CA ARG A 184 6.64 -12.62 9.76
C ARG A 184 7.93 -11.85 9.96
N ILE A 185 7.96 -11.02 11.00
CA ILE A 185 9.18 -10.36 11.45
C ILE A 185 9.97 -11.36 12.29
N VAL A 186 11.24 -11.56 11.93
CA VAL A 186 12.19 -12.44 12.63
C VAL A 186 13.37 -11.60 13.10
N GLU A 187 13.73 -11.78 14.37
CA GLU A 187 14.90 -11.13 14.96
C GLU A 187 16.14 -11.98 14.65
N GLY A 188 17.04 -11.43 13.84
CA GLY A 188 18.36 -11.96 13.52
C GLY A 188 19.46 -11.29 14.33
N GLU A 189 20.62 -11.93 14.42
CA GLU A 189 21.84 -11.33 14.95
C GLU A 189 22.88 -11.31 13.83
N GLU A 190 23.20 -10.13 13.30
CA GLU A 190 24.34 -9.99 12.39
C GLU A 190 25.63 -9.81 13.20
N GLU A 191 26.56 -10.74 13.02
CA GLU A 191 27.92 -10.59 13.53
C GLU A 191 28.66 -9.63 12.60
N THR A 192 28.92 -8.40 13.07
CA THR A 192 29.76 -7.46 12.34
C THR A 192 31.13 -8.10 12.15
N GLY A 193 31.44 -8.53 10.92
CA GLY A 193 32.60 -9.35 10.61
C GLY A 193 33.91 -8.74 11.11
N ASP A 194 34.77 -9.60 11.66
CA ASP A 194 36.13 -9.29 12.04
C ASP A 194 36.92 -8.75 10.83
N ASN A 195 37.13 -7.44 10.75
CA ASN A 195 38.10 -6.84 9.84
C ASN A 195 39.52 -7.13 10.36
N PHE A 196 39.99 -8.38 10.21
CA PHE A 196 41.42 -8.65 10.22
C PHE A 196 41.98 -8.28 8.84
N GLY A 197 42.52 -7.07 8.72
CA GLY A 197 43.54 -6.82 7.71
C GLY A 197 44.72 -7.76 7.97
N ASP A 198 45.27 -8.36 6.90
CA ASP A 198 46.52 -9.11 6.94
C ASP A 198 47.57 -8.34 7.77
N GLN A 199 47.94 -8.90 8.93
CA GLN A 199 48.96 -8.33 9.81
C GLN A 199 50.35 -8.64 9.25
N ASP A 200 50.79 -7.84 8.28
CA ASP A 200 52.17 -7.77 7.81
C ASP A 200 52.69 -6.32 7.83
N ASP A 201 52.49 -5.60 8.96
CA ASP A 201 53.11 -4.28 9.18
C ASP A 201 53.73 -4.14 10.58
N ASP A 202 54.99 -3.73 10.60
CA ASP A 202 55.98 -3.71 11.71
C ASP A 202 55.69 -2.67 12.82
N TRP A 203 54.43 -2.25 12.99
CA TRP A 203 54.00 -1.23 13.95
C TRP A 203 52.85 -1.75 14.83
N SER A 204 53.17 -2.64 15.77
CA SER A 204 52.24 -3.03 16.82
C SER A 204 52.08 -1.92 17.86
N TRP A 205 51.11 -1.04 17.65
CA TRP A 205 50.51 -0.32 18.78
C TRP A 205 49.69 -1.32 19.59
N GLU A 206 50.25 -1.81 20.71
CA GLU A 206 49.46 -2.35 21.82
C GLU A 206 48.45 -1.28 22.24
N GLY A 207 47.19 -1.41 21.81
CA GLY A 207 46.18 -0.43 22.19
C GLY A 207 44.82 -0.49 21.53
N ILE A 208 44.61 -1.26 20.44
CA ILE A 208 43.24 -1.52 19.99
C ILE A 208 42.74 -2.75 20.73
N LYS A 209 42.13 -2.51 21.91
CA LYS A 209 41.17 -3.50 22.43
C LYS A 209 40.12 -3.68 21.35
N ALA A 210 40.00 -4.90 20.83
CA ALA A 210 38.83 -5.28 20.05
C ALA A 210 37.60 -4.79 20.82
N VAL A 211 36.93 -3.77 20.28
CA VAL A 211 35.58 -3.44 20.71
C VAL A 211 34.81 -4.68 20.31
N GLY A 212 34.36 -5.46 21.30
CA GLY A 212 33.70 -6.74 21.07
C GLY A 212 32.68 -6.62 19.95
N SER A 213 32.60 -7.66 19.11
CA SER A 213 31.61 -7.77 18.04
C SER A 213 30.29 -7.22 18.55
N ARG A 214 29.88 -6.07 18.00
CA ARG A 214 28.54 -5.59 18.21
C ARG A 214 27.67 -6.51 17.38
N TYR A 215 26.93 -7.36 18.07
CA TYR A 215 25.74 -7.98 17.52
C TYR A 215 24.80 -6.82 17.22
N LEU A 216 24.57 -6.56 15.93
CA LEU A 216 23.48 -5.71 15.52
C LEU A 216 22.28 -6.65 15.42
N PRO A 217 21.25 -6.49 16.28
CA PRO A 217 19.99 -7.18 16.03
C PRO A 217 19.46 -6.66 14.70
N THR A 218 19.35 -7.53 13.69
CA THR A 218 18.62 -7.22 12.46
C THR A 218 17.20 -7.73 12.62
N ARG A 219 16.23 -7.06 12.02
CA ARG A 219 14.84 -7.51 12.00
C ARG A 219 14.50 -7.79 10.55
N ASP A 220 14.57 -9.05 10.16
CA ASP A 220 14.31 -9.50 8.80
C ASP A 220 12.84 -9.92 8.65
N ILE A 221 12.27 -9.73 7.45
CA ILE A 221 10.92 -10.21 7.14
C ILE A 221 11.05 -11.55 6.42
N GLU A 222 10.46 -12.60 7.00
CA GLU A 222 10.38 -13.92 6.40
C GLU A 222 9.00 -14.13 5.74
N ILE A 223 9.02 -14.41 4.44
CA ILE A 223 7.86 -14.82 3.66
C ILE A 223 7.85 -16.36 3.53
N PRO A 224 6.72 -17.05 3.78
CA PRO A 224 6.63 -18.50 3.63
C PRO A 224 6.99 -18.97 2.21
N ALA A 225 7.73 -20.07 2.09
CA ALA A 225 8.14 -20.63 0.79
C ALA A 225 7.06 -21.47 0.07
N GLY A 226 5.79 -21.36 0.47
CA GLY A 226 4.68 -22.09 -0.15
C GLY A 226 4.34 -21.56 -1.54
N SER A 227 3.50 -22.28 -2.29
CA SER A 227 3.03 -21.83 -3.60
C SER A 227 1.99 -20.70 -3.47
N ILE A 228 1.90 -19.78 -4.43
CA ILE A 228 0.91 -18.71 -4.38
C ILE A 228 -0.52 -19.23 -4.27
N ARG A 229 -0.81 -20.42 -4.83
CA ARG A 229 -2.12 -21.09 -4.73
C ARG A 229 -2.58 -21.33 -3.29
N GLU A 230 -1.67 -21.39 -2.33
CA GLU A 230 -2.01 -21.56 -0.91
C GLU A 230 -2.44 -20.26 -0.24
N PHE A 231 -2.19 -19.11 -0.87
CA PHE A 231 -2.35 -17.78 -0.30
C PHE A 231 -3.23 -16.84 -1.13
N MET A 232 -3.41 -17.12 -2.43
CA MET A 232 -4.23 -16.32 -3.33
C MET A 232 -5.73 -16.48 -3.05
N SER A 233 -6.51 -15.51 -3.49
CA SER A 233 -7.97 -15.64 -3.54
C SER A 233 -8.40 -16.42 -4.79
N ASP A 234 -8.99 -17.61 -4.59
CA ASP A 234 -9.45 -18.48 -5.69
C ASP A 234 -10.81 -18.05 -6.28
N ASP A 235 -11.66 -17.34 -5.51
CA ASP A 235 -12.98 -16.87 -5.97
C ASP A 235 -12.82 -15.51 -6.66
N VAL A 236 -12.39 -15.56 -7.93
CA VAL A 236 -12.05 -14.34 -8.67
C VAL A 236 -13.31 -13.62 -9.13
N VAL A 237 -13.56 -12.46 -8.55
CA VAL A 237 -14.59 -11.52 -9.01
C VAL A 237 -14.13 -10.88 -10.30
N THR A 238 -14.95 -10.95 -11.36
CA THR A 238 -14.64 -10.39 -12.68
C THR A 238 -15.71 -9.42 -13.17
N VAL A 239 -15.38 -8.61 -14.17
CA VAL A 239 -16.33 -7.75 -14.91
C VAL A 239 -16.18 -7.95 -16.41
N ALA A 240 -17.26 -7.71 -17.16
CA ALA A 240 -17.19 -7.63 -18.62
C ALA A 240 -16.66 -6.26 -19.06
N ALA A 241 -16.03 -6.20 -20.23
CA ALA A 241 -15.48 -4.95 -20.78
C ALA A 241 -16.51 -3.81 -20.87
N ASP A 242 -17.75 -4.12 -21.23
CA ASP A 242 -18.85 -3.15 -21.37
C ASP A 242 -19.60 -2.87 -20.06
N THR A 243 -19.10 -3.35 -18.91
CA THR A 243 -19.66 -3.05 -17.59
C THR A 243 -19.47 -1.55 -17.33
N SER A 244 -20.48 -0.88 -16.75
CA SER A 244 -20.35 0.53 -16.37
C SER A 244 -19.33 0.71 -15.25
N VAL A 245 -18.65 1.87 -15.22
CA VAL A 245 -17.72 2.22 -14.14
C VAL A 245 -18.40 2.16 -12.77
N GLN A 246 -19.64 2.65 -12.67
CA GLN A 246 -20.42 2.57 -11.43
C GLN A 246 -20.64 1.12 -10.96
N GLU A 247 -21.01 0.21 -11.86
CA GLU A 247 -21.21 -1.20 -11.49
C GLU A 247 -19.90 -1.87 -11.08
N ALA A 248 -18.78 -1.55 -11.74
CA ALA A 248 -17.46 -2.04 -11.34
C ALA A 248 -17.07 -1.54 -9.94
N ALA A 249 -17.27 -0.26 -9.66
CA ALA A 249 -17.07 0.33 -8.33
C ALA A 249 -17.95 -0.34 -7.26
N GLN A 250 -19.21 -0.64 -7.58
CA GLN A 250 -20.10 -1.39 -6.67
C GLN A 250 -19.57 -2.79 -6.36
N ARG A 251 -19.01 -3.49 -7.36
CA ARG A 251 -18.39 -4.81 -7.14
C ARG A 251 -17.12 -4.70 -6.32
N MET A 252 -16.29 -3.69 -6.54
CA MET A 252 -15.09 -3.42 -5.73
C MET A 252 -15.45 -3.25 -4.25
N ILE A 253 -16.38 -2.35 -3.94
CA ILE A 253 -16.83 -2.11 -2.56
C ILE A 253 -17.51 -3.35 -1.95
N SER A 254 -18.38 -4.03 -2.69
CA SER A 254 -19.15 -5.15 -2.15
C SER A 254 -18.29 -6.39 -1.85
N ASN A 255 -17.13 -6.52 -2.51
CA ASN A 255 -16.21 -7.63 -2.32
C ASN A 255 -14.94 -7.22 -1.58
N ASP A 256 -14.81 -5.95 -1.15
CA ASP A 256 -13.63 -5.41 -0.48
C ASP A 256 -12.34 -5.60 -1.30
N ILE A 257 -12.41 -5.29 -2.60
CA ILE A 257 -11.29 -5.45 -3.54
C ILE A 257 -10.97 -4.15 -4.29
N GLU A 258 -9.68 -3.94 -4.54
CA GLU A 258 -9.14 -2.74 -5.19
C GLU A 258 -8.86 -2.95 -6.69
N GLN A 259 -8.86 -4.20 -7.14
CA GLN A 259 -8.69 -4.58 -8.55
C GLN A 259 -9.66 -5.69 -8.95
N ILE A 260 -10.11 -5.64 -10.19
CA ILE A 260 -11.02 -6.62 -10.78
C ILE A 260 -10.50 -7.00 -12.18
N PRO A 261 -10.24 -8.29 -12.43
CA PRO A 261 -9.97 -8.77 -13.79
C PRO A 261 -11.16 -8.53 -14.74
N MET A 262 -10.85 -8.01 -15.92
CA MET A 262 -11.79 -7.77 -17.00
C MET A 262 -11.76 -8.93 -17.98
N VAL A 263 -12.92 -9.50 -18.29
CA VAL A 263 -13.05 -10.71 -19.10
C VAL A 263 -13.98 -10.54 -20.31
N THR A 264 -13.71 -11.31 -21.36
CA THR A 264 -14.66 -11.54 -22.47
C THR A 264 -14.96 -13.04 -22.54
N GLY A 265 -16.12 -13.43 -22.02
CA GLY A 265 -16.42 -14.85 -21.83
C GLY A 265 -15.54 -15.44 -20.72
N GLU A 266 -14.68 -16.39 -21.06
CA GLU A 266 -13.72 -17.01 -20.14
C GLU A 266 -12.30 -16.43 -20.28
N ASP A 267 -12.08 -15.56 -21.28
CA ASP A 267 -10.76 -15.01 -21.58
C ASP A 267 -10.51 -13.74 -20.78
N LEU A 268 -9.37 -13.68 -20.10
CA LEU A 268 -8.83 -12.47 -19.46
C LEU A 268 -8.37 -11.50 -20.54
N VAL A 269 -8.97 -10.31 -20.57
CA VAL A 269 -8.70 -9.28 -21.59
C VAL A 269 -8.13 -7.98 -20.99
N GLY A 270 -8.12 -7.85 -19.67
CA GLY A 270 -7.54 -6.71 -18.98
C GLY A 270 -7.80 -6.73 -17.49
N ILE A 271 -7.58 -5.61 -16.83
CA ILE A 271 -7.75 -5.44 -15.39
C ILE A 271 -8.09 -3.99 -15.07
N ALA A 272 -9.13 -3.80 -14.26
CA ALA A 272 -9.54 -2.51 -13.75
C ALA A 272 -9.06 -2.37 -12.31
N ARG A 273 -8.24 -1.36 -12.03
CA ARG A 273 -7.91 -0.98 -10.66
C ARG A 273 -8.77 0.21 -10.26
N ASP A 274 -9.05 0.30 -8.97
CA ASP A 274 -9.79 1.41 -8.39
C ASP A 274 -9.22 2.78 -8.81
N VAL A 275 -7.90 2.96 -8.73
CA VAL A 275 -7.21 4.20 -9.08
C VAL A 275 -7.40 4.57 -10.55
N ASP A 276 -7.51 3.60 -11.45
CA ASP A 276 -7.74 3.87 -12.88
C ASP A 276 -9.20 4.33 -13.10
N LEU A 277 -10.16 3.81 -12.33
CA LEU A 277 -11.58 4.23 -12.41
C LEU A 277 -11.83 5.67 -11.95
N LEU A 278 -10.90 6.28 -11.23
CA LEU A 278 -10.98 7.69 -10.83
C LEU A 278 -10.91 8.64 -12.03
N GLU A 279 -10.27 8.22 -13.13
CA GLU A 279 -10.15 9.01 -14.37
C GLU A 279 -11.53 9.36 -14.96
N ALA A 280 -12.52 8.49 -14.75
CA ALA A 280 -13.91 8.67 -15.19
C ALA A 280 -14.61 9.90 -14.57
N LEU A 281 -14.02 10.54 -13.55
CA LEU A 281 -14.58 11.74 -12.92
C LEU A 281 -14.17 13.04 -13.61
N TYR A 282 -13.14 13.03 -14.47
CA TYR A 282 -12.58 14.26 -15.02
C TYR A 282 -12.18 14.21 -16.50
N GLU A 283 -12.29 13.05 -17.15
CA GLU A 283 -12.10 12.88 -18.59
C GLU A 283 -13.37 13.08 -19.43
#